data_AF-A0A2V6TY21-F1
#
_entry.id   AF-A0A2V6TY21-F1
#
_cell.length_a   1.000
_cell.length_b   1.000
_cell.length_c   1.000
_cell.angle_alpha   90.00
_cell.angle_beta   90.00
_cell.angle_gamma   90.00
#
_symmetry.space_group_name_H-M   'P 1'
#
loop_
_entity.id
_entity.type
_entity.pdbx_description
1 polymer ?
#
loop_
_entity_poly.entity_id
_entity_poly.type
_entity_poly.pdbx_seq_one_letter_code
_entity_poly.pdbx_strand_id
1 'polypeptide(L)'
;MIVGVSFDSPDDNKKFAEKNHFNFPLICDTDRTIGTAYGANADPQKGAQRVGVVIDKDGKIKEWHERVDARAWPAEVVKTL
;
A
#
# COMPACT_ATOMS: atom_id res chain seq x y z
N MET A 1 6.58 -6.32 8.99
CA MET A 1 6.46 -4.85 8.83
C MET A 1 5.28 -4.58 7.91
N ILE A 2 4.51 -3.52 8.15
CA ILE A 2 3.42 -3.08 7.26
C ILE A 2 3.81 -1.71 6.73
N VAL A 3 3.54 -1.45 5.46
CA VAL A 3 3.74 -0.15 4.81
C VAL A 3 2.54 0.13 3.93
N GLY A 4 1.92 1.30 4.10
CA GLY A 4 0.92 1.80 3.15
C GLY A 4 1.60 2.60 2.04
N VAL A 5 1.02 2.58 0.85
CA VAL A 5 1.53 3.36 -0.30
C VAL A 5 0.35 4.05 -0.95
N SER A 6 0.48 5.34 -1.24
CA SER A 6 -0.51 6.11 -2.02
C SER A 6 0.20 7.13 -2.91
N PHE A 7 -0.54 7.69 -3.86
CA PHE A 7 -0.06 8.79 -4.73
C PHE A 7 -0.22 10.17 -4.07
N ASP A 8 -0.62 10.21 -2.80
CA ASP A 8 -0.90 11.47 -2.10
C ASP A 8 0.39 12.19 -1.69
N SER A 9 0.27 13.50 -1.51
CA SER A 9 1.37 14.34 -1.04
C SER A 9 1.78 13.97 0.40
N PRO A 10 3.02 14.30 0.82
CA PRO A 10 3.44 14.13 2.21
C PRO A 10 2.51 14.78 3.24
N ASP A 11 1.97 15.97 2.94
CA ASP A 11 1.07 16.68 3.84
C ASP A 11 -0.28 15.98 3.99
N ASP A 12 -0.82 15.44 2.88
CA ASP A 12 -2.10 14.73 2.89
C ASP A 12 -1.96 13.38 3.60
N ASN A 13 -0.90 12.62 3.30
CA ASN A 13 -0.61 11.36 3.98
C ASN A 13 -0.35 11.55 5.48
N LYS A 14 0.34 12.64 5.87
CA LYS A 14 0.53 12.97 7.28
C LYS A 14 -0.80 13.19 7.99
N LYS A 15 -1.67 14.06 7.44
CA LYS A 15 -3.01 14.29 8.00
C LYS A 15 -3.84 13.01 8.06
N PHE A 16 -3.75 12.18 7.03
CA PHE A 16 -4.48 10.91 6.97
C PHE A 16 -3.99 9.91 8.02
N ALA A 17 -2.67 9.76 8.19
CA ALA A 17 -2.08 8.91 9.21
C ALA A 17 -2.42 9.38 10.63
N GLU A 18 -2.36 10.69 10.88
CA GLU A 18 -2.72 11.29 12.17
C GLU A 18 -4.20 11.09 12.48
N LYS A 19 -5.09 11.36 11.52
CA LYS A 19 -6.55 11.22 11.67
C LYS A 19 -6.98 9.79 11.98
N ASN A 20 -6.31 8.79 11.39
CA ASN A 20 -6.67 7.38 11.58
C ASN A 20 -5.75 6.66 12.59
N HIS A 21 -4.83 7.38 13.23
CA HIS A 21 -3.90 6.85 14.23
C HIS A 21 -3.13 5.61 13.74
N PHE A 22 -2.62 5.65 12.51
CA PHE A 22 -1.86 4.52 11.96
C PHE A 22 -0.57 4.29 12.75
N ASN A 23 -0.28 3.02 13.04
CA ASN A 23 0.96 2.56 13.66
C ASN A 23 1.99 2.04 12.65
N PHE A 24 1.79 2.37 11.37
CA PHE A 24 2.65 1.98 10.26
C PHE A 24 2.94 3.18 9.35
N PRO A 25 4.08 3.19 8.65
CA PRO A 25 4.44 4.27 7.74
C PRO A 25 3.61 4.26 6.45
N LEU A 26 3.47 5.45 5.85
CA LEU A 26 2.93 5.65 4.51
C LEU A 26 4.03 6.16 3.58
N ILE A 27 4.21 5.52 2.43
CA ILE A 27 5.06 6.00 1.34
C ILE A 27 4.21 6.92 0.44
N CYS A 28 4.75 8.11 0.19
CA CYS A 28 4.17 9.08 -0.74
C CYS A 28 4.76 8.86 -2.13
N ASP A 29 4.14 7.96 -2.91
CA ASP A 29 4.54 7.58 -4.26
C ASP A 29 4.02 8.60 -5.28
N THR A 30 4.41 9.87 -5.11
CA THR A 30 3.85 10.99 -5.89
C THR A 30 4.21 10.93 -7.38
N ASP A 31 5.29 10.22 -7.72
CA ASP A 31 5.72 9.95 -9.11
C ASP A 31 5.08 8.67 -9.69
N ARG A 32 4.31 7.94 -8.87
CA ARG A 32 3.60 6.69 -9.22
C ARG A 32 4.52 5.52 -9.58
N THR A 33 5.81 5.59 -9.24
CA THR A 33 6.78 4.56 -9.61
C THR A 33 6.45 3.23 -8.95
N ILE A 34 6.16 3.23 -7.65
CA ILE A 34 5.86 2.02 -6.88
C ILE A 34 4.51 1.44 -7.28
N GLY A 35 3.46 2.26 -7.28
CA GLY A 35 2.12 1.81 -7.62
C GLY A 35 2.03 1.28 -9.06
N THR A 36 2.81 1.82 -9.99
CA THR A 36 2.91 1.24 -11.34
C THR A 36 3.61 -0.11 -11.32
N ALA A 37 4.74 -0.24 -10.62
CA ALA A 37 5.51 -1.49 -10.53
C ALA A 37 4.71 -2.64 -9.91
N TYR A 38 3.82 -2.34 -8.95
CA TYR A 38 2.99 -3.33 -8.26
C TYR A 38 1.56 -3.45 -8.82
N GLY A 39 1.24 -2.80 -9.94
CA GLY A 39 -0.06 -2.95 -10.62
C GLY A 39 -1.22 -2.15 -9.99
N ALA A 40 -0.94 -1.21 -9.09
CA ALA A 40 -1.93 -0.33 -8.49
C ALA A 40 -2.31 0.89 -9.37
N ASN A 41 -1.50 1.24 -10.38
CA ASN A 41 -1.76 2.40 -11.27
C ASN A 41 -2.52 2.00 -12.56
N ALA A 42 -3.69 1.37 -12.42
CA ALA A 42 -4.47 0.88 -13.57
C ALA A 42 -5.09 2.00 -14.44
N ASP A 43 -5.38 3.16 -13.84
CA ASP A 43 -5.92 4.34 -14.53
C ASP A 43 -5.20 5.59 -13.99
N PRO A 44 -4.30 6.23 -14.77
CA PRO A 44 -3.53 7.38 -14.33
C PRO A 44 -4.37 8.60 -13.92
N GLN A 45 -5.62 8.70 -14.41
CA GLN A 45 -6.54 9.75 -14.01
C GLN A 45 -7.17 9.50 -12.64
N LYS A 46 -7.03 8.28 -12.09
CA LYS A 46 -7.52 7.88 -10.77
C LYS A 46 -6.37 7.70 -9.78
N GLY A 47 -6.76 7.56 -8.51
CA GLY A 47 -5.86 7.15 -7.43
C GLY A 47 -5.46 5.67 -7.53
N ALA A 48 -4.54 5.26 -6.66
CA ALA A 48 -4.07 3.89 -6.60
C ALA A 48 -5.21 2.89 -6.34
N GLN A 49 -5.22 1.78 -7.09
CA GLN A 49 -6.03 0.62 -6.77
C GLN A 49 -5.52 -0.05 -5.49
N ARG A 50 -6.43 -0.72 -4.79
CA ARG A 50 -6.07 -1.43 -3.55
C ARG A 50 -5.48 -2.79 -3.89
N VAL A 51 -4.17 -2.83 -4.09
CA VAL A 51 -3.38 -4.06 -4.28
C VAL A 51 -2.73 -4.48 -2.96
N GLY A 52 -2.65 -5.79 -2.71
CA GLY A 52 -1.92 -6.36 -1.57
C GLY A 52 -0.68 -7.11 -2.04
N VAL A 53 0.45 -6.93 -1.36
CA VAL A 53 1.71 -7.60 -1.72
C VAL A 53 2.39 -8.12 -0.46
N VAL A 54 2.82 -9.38 -0.51
CA VAL A 54 3.65 -9.99 0.53
C VAL A 54 5.06 -10.14 -0.01
N ILE A 55 6.03 -9.54 0.67
CA ILE A 55 7.45 -9.60 0.32
C ILE A 55 8.18 -10.37 1.43
N ASP A 56 9.00 -11.35 1.04
CA ASP A 56 9.80 -12.14 1.97
C ASP A 56 11.05 -11.37 2.47
N LYS A 57 11.80 -11.97 3.40
CA LYS A 57 13.01 -11.39 3.98
C LYS A 57 14.14 -11.13 2.98
N ASP A 58 14.11 -11.79 1.83
CA ASP A 58 15.12 -11.68 0.77
C ASP A 58 14.69 -10.67 -0.30
N GLY A 59 13.56 -9.97 -0.09
CA GLY A 59 13.03 -8.96 -0.99
C GLY A 59 12.25 -9.52 -2.17
N LYS A 60 11.85 -10.80 -2.14
CA LYS A 60 11.07 -11.42 -3.22
C LYS A 60 9.58 -11.36 -2.93
N ILE A 61 8.78 -11.19 -3.98
CA ILE A 61 7.32 -11.26 -3.88
C ILE A 61 6.93 -12.72 -3.62
N LYS A 62 6.34 -12.97 -2.44
CA LYS A 62 5.76 -14.27 -2.06
C LYS A 62 4.32 -14.38 -2.54
N GLU A 63 3.55 -13.29 -2.43
CA GLU A 63 2.15 -13.23 -2.87
C GLU A 63 1.81 -11.85 -3.45
N TRP A 64 0.96 -11.82 -4.47
CA TRP A 64 0.42 -10.61 -5.07
C TRP A 64 -1.10 -10.75 -5.26
N HIS A 65 -1.84 -9.76 -4.77
CA HIS A 65 -3.30 -9.76 -4.72
C HIS A 65 -3.83 -8.50 -5.42
N GLU A 66 -4.41 -8.68 -6.60
CA GLU A 66 -4.88 -7.60 -7.48
C GLU A 66 -5.90 -6.65 -6.81
N ARG A 67 -6.72 -7.19 -5.90
CA ARG A 67 -7.72 -6.41 -5.17
C ARG A 67 -7.86 -6.88 -3.73
N VAL A 68 -7.68 -5.97 -2.79
CA VAL A 68 -7.84 -6.23 -1.35
C VAL A 68 -8.69 -5.17 -0.67
N ASP A 69 -9.30 -5.53 0.47
CA ASP A 69 -9.79 -4.52 1.40
C ASP A 69 -8.63 -4.03 2.28
N ALA A 70 -8.11 -2.85 1.96
CA ALA A 70 -7.04 -2.19 2.71
C ALA A 70 -7.28 -2.07 4.23
N ARG A 71 -8.54 -2.14 4.71
CA ARG A 71 -8.85 -2.09 6.14
C ARG A 71 -8.75 -3.44 6.85
N ALA A 72 -9.11 -4.52 6.16
CA ALA A 72 -9.24 -5.85 6.78
C ALA A 72 -8.08 -6.78 6.41
N TRP A 73 -7.66 -6.75 5.13
CA TRP A 73 -6.70 -7.69 4.57
C TRP A 73 -5.35 -7.76 5.30
N PRO A 74 -4.73 -6.64 5.75
CA PRO A 74 -3.46 -6.71 6.48
C PRO A 74 -3.54 -7.57 7.74
N ALA A 75 -4.68 -7.57 8.45
CA ALA A 75 -4.87 -8.37 9.65
C ALA A 75 -5.13 -9.86 9.34
N GLU A 76 -5.65 -10.16 8.14
CA GLU A 76 -5.89 -11.53 7.67
C GLU A 76 -4.58 -12.17 7.20
N VAL A 77 -3.84 -11.47 6.34
CA VAL A 77 -2.60 -12.01 5.74
C VAL A 77 -1.53 -12.26 6.79
N VAL A 78 -1.39 -11.40 7.80
CA VAL A 78 -0.39 -11.59 8.87
C VAL A 78 -0.58 -12.91 9.64
N LYS A 79 -1.80 -13.47 9.68
CA LYS A 79 -2.05 -14.76 10.33
C LYS A 79 -1.52 -15.95 9.52
N THR A 80 -1.22 -15.75 8.24
CA THR A 80 -0.80 -16.80 7.30
C THR A 80 0.67 -16.69 6.90
N LEU A 81 1.41 -15.71 7.43
CA LEU A 81 2.85 -15.50 7.20
C LEU A 81 3.71 -16.24 8.21
#